data_AF-A0A355TY05-F1
#
_entry.id   AF-A0A355TY05-F1
#
_cell.length_a   1.000
_cell.length_b   1.000
_cell.length_c   1.000
_cell.angle_alpha   90.00
_cell.angle_beta   90.00
_cell.angle_gamma   90.00
#
_symmetry.space_group_name_H-M   'P 1'
#
loop_
_entity.id
_entity.type
_entity.pdbx_description
1 polymer ?
#
loop_
_entity_poly.entity_id
_entity_poly.type
_entity_poly.pdbx_seq_one_letter_code
_entity_poly.pdbx_strand_id
1 'polypeptide(L)'
;MNFKPKKMYDSLNNGSYKGIIKEIAFNNERYCTFKIDVEGEDGFFVHLFSTNDIAFNNFTCDFVDKEGYFCPDKLIDKTINFTIKQRQYGENTVTKMTEISAA
;
A
#
# COMPACT_ATOMS: atom_id res chain seq x y z
N MET A 1 -11.36 -21.21 16.81
CA MET A 1 -10.54 -20.02 16.49
C MET A 1 -11.22 -18.80 17.12
N ASN A 2 -10.59 -18.14 18.08
CA ASN A 2 -11.08 -16.85 18.56
C ASN A 2 -10.84 -15.81 17.45
N PHE A 3 -11.91 -15.32 16.83
CA PHE A 3 -11.82 -14.19 15.93
C PHE A 3 -11.37 -12.97 16.74
N LYS A 4 -10.13 -12.52 16.51
CA LYS A 4 -9.63 -11.25 17.04
C LYS A 4 -9.72 -10.25 15.88
N PRO A 5 -10.55 -9.19 15.98
CA PRO A 5 -10.58 -8.16 14.95
C PRO A 5 -9.19 -7.52 14.84
N LYS A 6 -8.59 -7.58 13.66
CA LYS A 6 -7.37 -6.84 13.33
C LYS A 6 -7.70 -5.35 13.26
N LYS A 7 -6.87 -4.49 13.86
CA LYS A 7 -7.05 -3.04 13.77
C LYS A 7 -6.83 -2.58 12.34
N MET A 8 -7.56 -1.56 11.90
CA MET A 8 -7.23 -0.83 10.68
C MET A 8 -6.53 0.45 11.08
N TYR A 9 -5.41 0.75 10.44
CA TYR A 9 -4.68 2.00 10.64
C TYR A 9 -4.40 2.65 9.29
N ASP A 10 -4.54 3.97 9.25
CA ASP A 10 -4.32 4.85 8.09
C ASP A 10 -2.92 5.49 8.10
N SER A 11 -2.15 5.21 9.15
CA SER A 11 -0.86 5.82 9.42
C SER A 11 0.14 4.81 9.97
N LEU A 12 1.40 5.03 9.61
CA LEU A 12 2.57 4.32 10.08
C LEU A 12 3.67 5.33 10.40
N ASN A 13 4.62 4.95 11.24
CA ASN A 13 5.81 5.76 11.50
C ASN A 13 6.73 5.78 10.28
N ASN A 14 7.69 6.71 10.27
CA ASN A 14 8.74 6.72 9.26
C ASN A 14 9.54 5.42 9.32
N GLY A 15 9.70 4.75 8.18
CA GLY A 15 10.45 3.50 8.12
C GLY A 15 10.22 2.72 6.83
N SER A 16 10.94 1.61 6.73
CA SER A 16 10.76 0.61 5.68
C SER A 16 10.06 -0.61 6.26
N TYR A 17 9.09 -1.11 5.51
CA TYR A 17 8.17 -2.14 5.94
C TYR A 17 8.07 -3.21 4.87
N LYS A 18 7.65 -4.39 5.31
CA LYS A 18 7.30 -5.51 4.45
C LYS A 18 5.89 -5.95 4.79
N GLY A 19 5.10 -6.30 3.78
CA GLY A 19 3.72 -6.72 4.02
C GLY A 19 3.11 -7.45 2.83
N ILE A 20 1.91 -7.97 3.05
CA ILE A 20 1.15 -8.71 2.05
C ILE A 20 -0.08 -7.89 1.66
N ILE A 21 -0.26 -7.65 0.36
CA ILE A 21 -1.46 -6.98 -0.15
C ILE A 21 -2.66 -7.91 0.05
N LYS A 22 -3.66 -7.48 0.82
CA LYS A 22 -4.89 -8.26 1.07
C LYS A 22 -6.08 -7.78 0.25
N GLU A 23 -6.06 -6.52 -0.17
CA GLU A 23 -7.15 -5.93 -0.93
C GLU A 23 -6.62 -4.78 -1.77
N ILE A 24 -7.11 -4.68 -3.01
CA ILE A 24 -6.92 -3.53 -3.88
C ILE A 24 -8.29 -3.08 -4.36
N ALA A 25 -8.61 -1.80 -4.18
CA ALA A 25 -9.87 -1.23 -4.62
C ALA A 25 -9.62 0.07 -5.40
N PHE A 26 -10.18 0.18 -6.61
CA PHE A 26 -10.14 1.40 -7.41
C PHE A 26 -11.40 2.23 -7.14
N ASN A 27 -11.21 3.46 -6.65
CA ASN A 27 -12.28 4.38 -6.32
C ASN A 27 -12.35 5.51 -7.35
N ASN A 28 -13.43 5.50 -8.15
CA ASN A 28 -13.76 6.57 -9.11
C ASN A 28 -12.60 6.96 -10.06
N GLU A 29 -11.86 5.96 -10.57
CA GLU A 29 -10.70 6.05 -11.51
C GLU A 29 -9.48 6.87 -11.02
N ARG A 30 -9.64 7.67 -9.96
CA ARG A 30 -8.63 8.62 -9.48
C ARG A 30 -7.82 8.08 -8.32
N TYR A 31 -8.33 7.09 -7.62
CA TYR A 31 -7.68 6.57 -6.43
C TYR A 31 -7.64 5.05 -6.43
N CYS A 32 -6.59 4.52 -5.82
CA CYS A 32 -6.38 3.11 -5.59
C CYS A 32 -6.07 2.89 -4.11
N THR A 33 -6.88 2.10 -3.44
CA THR A 33 -6.70 1.77 -2.03
C THR A 33 -6.01 0.42 -1.91
N PHE A 34 -4.92 0.39 -1.15
CA PHE A 34 -4.21 -0.82 -0.77
C PHE A 34 -4.51 -1.13 0.69
N LYS A 35 -4.91 -2.37 0.98
CA LYS A 35 -4.97 -2.91 2.34
C LYS A 35 -3.84 -3.91 2.50
N ILE A 36 -2.95 -3.66 3.44
CA ILE A 36 -1.69 -4.38 3.58
C ILE A 36 -1.61 -4.99 4.99
N ASP A 37 -1.36 -6.30 5.06
CA ASP A 37 -1.01 -6.99 6.30
C ASP A 37 0.49 -6.79 6.53
N VAL A 38 0.87 -5.92 7.46
CA VAL A 38 2.26 -5.51 7.67
C VAL A 38 2.95 -6.46 8.64
N GLU A 39 4.13 -6.97 8.27
CA GLU A 39 4.92 -7.83 9.15
C GLU A 39 5.29 -7.10 10.44
N GLY A 40 4.96 -7.69 11.59
CA GLY A 40 5.26 -7.13 12.91
C GLY A 40 4.21 -6.18 13.48
N GLU A 41 3.16 -5.84 12.73
CA GLU A 41 2.07 -4.96 13.19
C GLU A 41 0.78 -5.75 13.51
N ASP A 42 0.04 -5.35 14.55
CA ASP A 42 -1.23 -6.02 14.95
C ASP A 42 -2.42 -5.40 14.20
N GLY A 43 -2.42 -5.47 12.86
CA GLY A 43 -3.54 -5.04 12.04
C GLY A 43 -3.28 -4.92 10.53
N PHE A 44 -4.12 -4.15 9.85
CA PHE A 44 -4.01 -3.82 8.43
C PHE A 44 -3.72 -2.34 8.23
N PHE A 45 -2.68 -2.05 7.47
CA PHE A 45 -2.40 -0.72 6.96
C PHE A 45 -3.28 -0.44 5.74
N VAL A 46 -4.05 0.64 5.76
CA VAL A 46 -4.84 1.09 4.62
C VAL A 46 -4.18 2.33 4.04
N HIS A 47 -3.71 2.23 2.80
CA HIS A 47 -3.09 3.34 2.09
C HIS A 47 -3.88 3.71 0.83
N LEU A 48 -4.12 5.00 0.65
CA LEU A 48 -4.77 5.54 -0.54
C LEU A 48 -3.73 6.16 -1.45
N PHE A 49 -3.58 5.62 -2.65
CA PHE A 49 -2.85 6.25 -3.74
C PHE A 49 -3.80 7.04 -4.62
N SER A 50 -3.35 8.20 -5.10
CA SER A 50 -3.92 8.73 -6.34
C SER A 50 -3.33 7.97 -7.54
N THR A 51 -4.09 7.78 -8.61
CA THR A 51 -3.62 7.07 -9.81
C THR A 51 -2.55 7.84 -10.60
N ASN A 52 -2.23 9.06 -10.20
CA ASN A 52 -1.06 9.81 -10.67
C ASN A 52 0.11 9.80 -9.68
N ASP A 53 0.03 9.05 -8.59
CA ASP A 53 1.14 8.94 -7.64
C ASP A 53 2.31 8.19 -8.29
N ILE A 54 3.50 8.80 -8.22
CA ILE A 54 4.70 8.27 -8.88
C ILE A 54 5.12 6.92 -8.30
N ALA A 55 5.00 6.72 -6.99
CA ALA A 55 5.39 5.46 -6.36
C ALA A 55 4.47 4.33 -6.79
N PHE A 56 3.16 4.60 -6.82
CA PHE A 56 2.17 3.66 -7.34
C PHE A 56 2.42 3.36 -8.83
N ASN A 57 2.58 4.39 -9.66
CA ASN A 57 2.74 4.22 -11.10
C ASN A 57 4.00 3.42 -11.45
N ASN A 58 5.14 3.72 -10.83
CA ASN A 58 6.37 2.95 -11.03
C ASN A 58 6.17 1.47 -10.68
N PHE A 59 5.54 1.19 -9.54
CA PHE A 59 5.23 -0.18 -9.13
C PHE A 59 4.30 -0.90 -10.13
N THR A 60 3.27 -0.21 -10.63
CA THR A 60 2.38 -0.81 -11.64
C THR A 60 3.07 -1.03 -12.98
N CYS A 61 3.98 -0.15 -13.40
CA CYS A 61 4.78 -0.34 -14.61
C CYS A 61 5.68 -1.58 -14.48
N ASP A 62 6.42 -1.71 -13.37
CA ASP A 62 7.27 -2.88 -13.12
C ASP A 62 6.46 -4.18 -13.10
N PHE A 63 5.23 -4.13 -12.59
CA PHE A 63 4.31 -5.27 -12.61
C PHE A 63 3.85 -5.61 -14.03
N VAL A 64 3.45 -4.60 -14.83
CA VAL A 64 3.03 -4.78 -16.22
C VAL A 64 4.18 -5.32 -17.08
N ASP A 65 5.38 -4.81 -16.91
CA ASP A 65 6.56 -5.27 -17.66
C ASP A 65 6.85 -6.76 -17.40
N LYS A 66 6.56 -7.26 -16.20
CA LYS A 66 6.72 -8.67 -15.83
C LYS A 66 5.55 -9.55 -16.27
N GLU A 67 4.32 -9.07 -16.14
CA GLU A 67 3.09 -9.87 -16.33
C GLU A 67 2.41 -9.67 -17.69
N GLY A 68 2.85 -8.67 -18.46
CA GLY A 68 2.32 -8.27 -19.77
C GLY A 68 1.05 -7.40 -19.70
N TYR A 69 0.41 -7.29 -18.54
CA TYR A 69 -0.79 -6.46 -18.32
C TYR A 69 -1.01 -6.20 -16.83
N PHE A 70 -1.82 -5.19 -16.52
CA PHE A 70 -2.18 -4.87 -15.13
C PHE A 70 -3.42 -5.66 -14.70
N CYS A 71 -3.33 -6.37 -13.58
CA CYS A 71 -4.42 -7.14 -13.00
C CYS A 71 -4.38 -7.03 -11.47
N PRO A 72 -5.33 -6.31 -10.84
CA PRO A 72 -5.36 -6.15 -9.37
C PRO A 72 -5.45 -7.48 -8.63
N ASP A 73 -6.21 -8.44 -9.15
CA ASP A 73 -6.38 -9.75 -8.53
C ASP A 73 -5.08 -10.54 -8.45
N LYS A 74 -4.16 -10.34 -9.40
CA LYS A 74 -2.82 -10.96 -9.39
C LYS A 74 -1.86 -10.32 -8.38
N LEU A 75 -2.17 -9.10 -7.92
CA LEU A 75 -1.40 -8.41 -6.88
C LEU A 75 -1.85 -8.78 -5.47
N ILE A 76 -3.08 -9.31 -5.31
CA ILE A 76 -3.55 -9.82 -4.02
C ILE A 76 -2.65 -11.00 -3.59
N ASP A 77 -2.38 -11.07 -2.30
CA ASP A 77 -1.48 -12.00 -1.63
C ASP A 77 0.00 -11.93 -2.07
N LYS A 78 0.38 -10.92 -2.87
CA LYS A 78 1.79 -10.64 -3.14
C LYS A 78 2.44 -9.91 -1.96
N THR A 79 3.67 -10.31 -1.69
CA THR A 79 4.54 -9.64 -0.73
C THR A 79 5.18 -8.42 -1.38
N ILE A 80 5.14 -7.30 -0.68
CA ILE A 80 5.75 -6.04 -1.09
C ILE A 80 6.68 -5.50 -0.02
N ASN A 81 7.70 -4.78 -0.45
CA ASN A 81 8.48 -3.88 0.40
C ASN A 81 8.04 -2.45 0.12
N PHE A 82 7.92 -1.63 1.16
CA PHE A 82 7.51 -0.23 0.99
C PHE A 82 8.11 0.69 2.06
N THR A 83 8.30 1.96 1.69
CA THR A 83 8.85 2.99 2.58
C THR A 83 7.78 4.03 2.91
N ILE A 84 7.59 4.28 4.21
CA ILE A 84 6.69 5.32 4.72
C ILE A 84 7.49 6.56 5.13
N LYS A 85 7.01 7.71 4.69
CA LYS A 85 7.45 9.03 5.16
C LYS A 85 6.24 9.88 5.54
N GLN A 86 6.21 10.33 6.78
CA GLN A 86 5.34 11.36 7.31
C GLN A 86 5.83 12.71 6.81
N ARG A 87 4.93 13.48 6.19
CA ARG A 87 5.21 14.83 5.70
C ARG A 87 4.35 15.82 6.47
N GLN A 88 4.98 16.89 6.92
CA GLN A 88 4.28 17.96 7.62
C GLN A 88 3.88 19.04 6.62
N TYR A 89 2.58 19.34 6.57
CA TYR A 89 1.99 20.39 5.74
C TYR A 89 1.26 21.36 6.67
N GLY A 90 1.97 22.38 7.13
CA GLY A 90 1.50 23.28 8.19
C GLY A 90 1.29 22.51 9.50
N GLU A 91 0.06 22.51 10.00
CA GLU A 91 -0.32 21.81 11.23
C GLU A 91 -0.67 20.32 11.00
N ASN A 92 -0.80 19.89 9.74
CA ASN A 92 -1.20 18.53 9.40
C ASN A 92 -0.01 17.62 9.12
N THR A 93 -0.07 16.38 9.62
CA THR A 93 0.88 15.31 9.28
C THR A 93 0.21 14.32 8.35
N VAL A 94 0.80 14.09 7.18
CA VAL A 94 0.30 13.15 6.18
C VAL A 94 1.26 11.97 6.07
N THR A 95 0.74 10.76 6.25
CA THR A 95 1.50 9.51 6.01
C THR A 95 1.52 9.22 4.52
N LYS A 96 2.71 9.19 3.91
CA LYS A 96 2.88 8.87 2.48
C LYS A 96 3.77 7.66 2.29
N MET A 97 3.32 6.72 1.46
CA MET A 97 4.19 5.70 0.90
C MET A 97 5.00 6.32 -0.24
N THR A 98 6.32 6.37 -0.12
CA THR A 98 7.18 7.04 -1.11
C THR A 98 7.86 6.08 -2.07
N GLU A 99 7.97 4.82 -1.69
CA GLU A 99 8.59 3.75 -2.47
C GLU A 99 7.81 2.46 -2.21
N ILE A 100 7.62 1.66 -3.25
CA ILE A 100 6.98 0.34 -3.20
C ILE A 100 7.59 -0.55 -4.28
N SER A 101 7.86 -1.81 -3.93
CA SER A 101 8.37 -2.81 -4.86
C SER A 101 7.87 -4.21 -4.47
N ALA A 102 7.84 -5.12 -5.44
CA ALA A 102 7.62 -6.53 -5.16
C ALA A 102 8.82 -7.08 -4.36
N ALA A 103 8.56 -7.91 -3.35
CA ALA A 103 9.59 -8.56 -2.54
C ALA A 103 10.22 -9.78 -3.21
#